data_AF-A0ABD6DEC4-F1
#
_entry.id   AF-A0ABD6DEC4-F1
#
_cell.length_a   1.000
_cell.length_b   1.000
_cell.length_c   1.000
_cell.angle_alpha   90.00
_cell.angle_beta   90.00
_cell.angle_gamma   90.00
#
_symmetry.space_group_name_H-M   'P 1'
#
loop_
_entity.id
_entity.type
_entity.pdbx_description
1 polymer ?
#
loop_
_entity_poly.entity_id
_entity_poly.type
_entity_poly.pdbx_seq_one_letter_code
_entity_poly.pdbx_strand_id
1 'polypeptide(L)'
;MTEEYYLHSRPVKPKPLIDAVIGLSNSPQRLGSSEVAEIIDMSEPYAKAALRLAKELNMVVEQDGQFEVVKGLEEEARKMSPDQGFVLINRYAQRYNPFMTFLSFIHKEYEPDRAAQTVKTVYDMDTSVDVIRKQFSYLGKAADLLDDSDGLSLTIEVDSVPTSYVEDLQTALQSEAKARLYIVEKLGDRVVAYADDESIEKFQEALLTYRESPDNAIVNAVVGAENITRELAVDEGDKTTDYSNANGIGSLANMMRGDGLILKRQLHGANYLGAMRIPGAHGKESETLETWQVEPEVSLEVILSALSYTRSLYFCIKEDRQVL
;
A
#
# COMPACT_ATOMS: atom_id res chain seq x y z
N MET A 1 20.56 15.10 11.70
CA MET A 1 20.20 16.38 12.35
C MET A 1 18.78 16.65 11.94
N THR A 2 17.84 16.53 12.87
CA THR A 2 16.46 17.01 12.67
C THR A 2 16.54 18.53 12.60
N GLU A 3 16.28 19.11 11.43
CA GLU A 3 16.05 20.55 11.33
C GLU A 3 14.80 20.87 12.14
N GLU A 4 14.95 21.60 13.25
CA GLU A 4 13.82 22.08 14.03
C GLU A 4 13.09 23.18 13.23
N TYR A 5 11.78 23.01 13.03
CA TYR A 5 10.93 23.94 12.27
C TYR A 5 10.31 24.99 13.21
N TYR A 6 10.65 26.27 13.04
CA TYR A 6 10.41 27.34 14.02
C TYR A 6 9.45 28.46 13.55
N LEU A 7 8.18 28.15 13.32
CA LEU A 7 7.24 29.15 12.80
C LEU A 7 6.69 30.07 13.92
N HIS A 8 7.51 31.03 14.37
CA HIS A 8 7.19 31.86 15.53
C HIS A 8 6.18 33.01 15.29
N SER A 9 5.05 32.87 15.98
CA SER A 9 4.11 33.88 16.50
C SER A 9 3.31 34.80 15.56
N ARG A 10 3.73 35.08 14.32
CA ARG A 10 2.91 35.88 13.38
C ARG A 10 3.02 35.42 11.93
N PRO A 11 1.90 35.18 11.23
CA PRO A 11 1.91 34.95 9.80
C PRO A 11 2.47 36.15 9.03
N VAL A 12 3.39 35.88 8.12
CA VAL A 12 4.05 36.85 7.24
C VAL A 12 3.39 36.81 5.88
N LYS A 13 3.00 37.98 5.38
CA LYS A 13 2.44 38.11 4.04
C LYS A 13 3.55 37.91 2.99
N PRO A 14 3.21 37.35 1.82
CA PRO A 14 4.16 37.10 0.72
C PRO A 14 5.01 38.30 0.31
N LYS A 15 4.38 39.47 0.15
CA LYS A 15 5.06 40.68 -0.34
C LYS A 15 6.19 41.15 0.60
N PRO A 16 5.97 41.39 1.91
CA PRO A 16 7.05 41.73 2.83
C PRO A 16 8.20 40.70 2.89
N LEU A 17 7.90 39.41 2.75
CA LEU A 17 8.92 38.37 2.67
C LEU A 17 9.81 38.54 1.43
N ILE A 18 9.20 38.75 0.26
CA ILE A 18 9.89 39.01 -1.00
C ILE A 18 10.72 40.30 -0.90
N ASP A 19 10.13 41.39 -0.43
CA ASP A 19 10.77 42.69 -0.31
C ASP A 19 12.00 42.61 0.62
N ALA A 20 11.94 41.83 1.70
CA ALA A 20 13.10 41.57 2.57
C ALA A 20 14.24 40.85 1.83
N VAL A 21 13.92 39.80 1.07
CA VAL A 21 14.92 39.02 0.30
C VAL A 21 15.55 39.88 -0.80
N ILE A 22 14.74 40.66 -1.53
CA ILE A 22 15.22 41.58 -2.56
C ILE A 22 16.11 42.67 -1.92
N GLY A 23 15.69 43.27 -0.80
CA GLY A 23 16.47 44.27 -0.08
C GLY A 23 17.83 43.73 0.40
N LEU A 24 17.85 42.54 1.00
CA LEU A 24 19.08 41.86 1.39
C LEU A 24 19.99 41.58 0.20
N SER A 25 19.44 41.16 -0.95
CA SER A 25 20.25 40.87 -2.13
C SER A 25 20.92 42.13 -2.71
N ASN A 26 20.28 43.29 -2.60
CA ASN A 26 20.80 44.57 -3.09
C ASN A 26 21.73 45.28 -2.08
N SER A 27 21.79 44.80 -0.84
CA SER A 27 22.66 45.38 0.18
C SER A 27 24.12 44.95 -0.02
N PRO A 28 25.10 45.86 0.07
CA PRO A 28 26.52 45.53 0.07
C PRO A 28 27.00 44.93 1.41
N GLN A 29 26.16 44.97 2.45
CA GLN A 29 26.47 44.48 3.79
C GLN A 29 25.33 43.60 4.31
N ARG A 30 25.64 42.72 5.27
CA ARG A 30 24.63 41.96 5.99
C ARG A 30 23.77 42.89 6.82
N LEU A 31 22.47 42.63 6.85
CA LEU A 31 21.50 43.50 7.53
C LEU A 31 20.89 42.78 8.75
N GLY A 32 20.66 43.51 9.82
CA GLY A 32 19.88 43.04 10.95
C GLY A 32 18.39 43.27 10.74
N SER A 33 17.59 42.90 11.75
CA SER A 33 16.15 43.08 11.69
C SER A 33 15.69 44.54 11.69
N SER A 34 16.46 45.46 12.26
CA SER A 34 16.17 46.89 12.25
C SER A 34 16.23 47.47 10.84
N GLU A 35 17.31 47.20 10.11
CA GLU A 35 17.49 47.72 8.74
C GLU A 35 16.48 47.06 7.78
N VAL A 36 16.22 45.76 7.96
CA VAL A 36 15.19 45.07 7.15
C VAL A 36 13.78 45.62 7.43
N ALA A 37 13.50 46.07 8.65
CA ALA A 37 12.23 46.69 8.99
C ALA A 37 11.99 47.99 8.22
N GLU A 38 13.04 48.80 8.04
CA GLU A 38 12.99 50.00 7.20
C GLU A 38 12.76 49.67 5.72
N ILE A 39 13.40 48.60 5.22
CA ILE A 39 13.25 48.15 3.82
C ILE A 39 11.81 47.76 3.49
N ILE A 40 11.17 46.99 4.38
CA ILE A 40 9.83 46.44 4.13
C ILE A 40 8.70 47.33 4.66
N ASP A 41 9.04 48.51 5.22
CA ASP A 41 8.12 49.47 5.86
C ASP A 41 7.21 48.81 6.91
N MET A 42 7.82 48.06 7.85
CA MET A 42 7.10 47.35 8.92
C MET A 42 7.82 47.49 10.26
N SER A 43 7.15 47.10 11.35
CA SER A 43 7.80 47.04 12.67
C SER A 43 8.93 46.00 12.72
N GLU A 44 9.99 46.26 13.49
CA GLU A 44 11.10 45.31 13.69
C GLU A 44 10.67 43.88 14.10
N PRO A 45 9.67 43.67 14.98
CA PRO A 45 9.17 42.32 15.26
C PRO A 45 8.61 41.59 14.03
N TYR A 46 8.02 42.33 13.09
CA TYR A 46 7.50 41.76 11.84
C TYR A 46 8.65 41.41 10.88
N ALA A 47 9.66 42.28 10.78
CA ALA A 47 10.89 41.99 10.04
C ALA A 47 11.60 40.72 10.57
N LYS A 48 11.67 40.55 11.90
CA LYS A 48 12.17 39.31 12.51
C LYS A 48 11.36 38.08 12.08
N ALA A 49 10.04 38.17 12.04
CA ALA A 49 9.20 37.07 11.57
C ALA A 49 9.44 36.75 10.08
N ALA A 50 9.56 37.79 9.23
CA ALA A 50 9.84 37.63 7.80
C ALA A 50 11.21 36.97 7.55
N LEU A 51 12.25 37.41 8.27
CA LEU A 51 13.60 36.83 8.17
C LEU A 51 13.66 35.37 8.64
N ARG A 52 12.90 35.03 9.69
CA ARG A 52 12.76 33.64 10.14
C ARG A 52 12.08 32.76 9.10
N LEU A 53 10.96 33.22 8.53
CA LEU A 53 10.30 32.49 7.46
C LEU A 53 11.20 32.35 6.22
N ALA A 54 11.92 33.41 5.84
CA ALA A 54 12.90 33.35 4.76
C ALA A 54 14.01 32.33 5.05
N LYS A 55 14.46 32.21 6.31
CA LYS A 55 15.43 31.22 6.75
C LYS A 55 14.88 29.79 6.67
N GLU A 56 13.65 29.56 7.14
CA GLU A 56 12.96 28.26 7.04
C GLU A 56 12.76 27.82 5.58
N LEU A 57 12.46 28.76 4.70
CA LEU A 57 12.36 28.53 3.27
C LEU A 57 13.74 28.40 2.60
N ASN A 58 14.85 28.48 3.34
CA ASN A 58 16.22 28.45 2.83
C ASN A 58 16.52 29.54 1.78
N MET A 59 15.95 30.74 1.96
CA MET A 59 16.20 31.92 1.13
C MET A 59 17.30 32.81 1.71
N VAL A 60 17.53 32.77 3.02
CA VAL A 60 18.56 33.56 3.71
C VAL A 60 19.34 32.70 4.71
N VAL A 61 20.55 33.12 5.04
CA VAL A 61 21.33 32.61 6.18
C VAL A 61 21.55 33.69 7.22
N GLU A 62 21.64 33.28 8.47
CA GLU A 62 21.88 34.16 9.62
C GLU A 62 23.28 33.93 10.17
N GLN A 63 24.04 35.01 10.39
CA GLN A 63 25.35 35.00 11.05
C GLN A 63 25.44 36.20 11.98
N ASP A 64 25.70 35.95 13.27
CA ASP A 64 25.84 36.98 14.31
C ASP A 64 24.65 37.97 14.39
N GLY A 65 23.43 37.48 14.16
CA GLY A 65 22.20 38.28 14.19
C GLY A 65 21.97 39.15 12.95
N GLN A 66 22.82 39.01 11.93
CA GLN A 66 22.66 39.63 10.63
C GLN A 66 22.35 38.57 9.56
N PHE A 67 21.70 39.00 8.49
CA PHE A 67 21.18 38.12 7.45
C PHE A 67 21.81 38.46 6.11
N GLU A 68 22.00 37.43 5.28
CA GLU A 68 22.35 37.54 3.87
C GLU A 68 21.57 36.51 3.06
N VAL A 69 21.35 36.80 1.78
CA VAL A 69 20.68 35.87 0.86
C VAL A 69 21.57 34.65 0.61
N VAL A 70 20.98 33.46 0.47
CA VAL A 70 21.75 32.25 0.14
C VAL A 70 22.48 32.39 -1.19
N LYS A 71 23.69 31.82 -1.28
CA LYS A 71 24.47 31.81 -2.52
C LYS A 71 23.65 31.22 -3.68
N GLY A 72 23.66 31.92 -4.81
CA GLY A 72 22.92 31.54 -6.02
C GLY A 72 21.53 32.17 -6.15
N LEU A 73 20.91 32.64 -5.06
CA LEU A 73 19.66 33.41 -5.11
C LEU A 73 19.91 34.92 -5.31
N GLU A 74 21.08 35.42 -4.90
CA GLU A 74 21.45 36.84 -4.92
C GLU A 74 21.24 37.51 -6.29
N GLU A 75 21.79 36.92 -7.36
CA GLU A 75 21.68 37.51 -8.71
C GLU A 75 20.25 37.48 -9.25
N GLU A 76 19.51 36.41 -8.95
CA GLU A 76 18.13 36.23 -9.39
C GLU A 76 17.22 37.23 -8.68
N ALA A 77 17.36 37.37 -7.37
CA ALA A 77 16.61 38.33 -6.56
C ALA A 77 16.90 39.78 -6.98
N ARG A 78 18.15 40.14 -7.34
CA ARG A 78 18.51 41.48 -7.83
C ARG A 78 17.85 41.84 -9.17
N LYS A 79 17.69 40.85 -10.06
CA LYS A 79 17.14 41.05 -11.41
C LYS A 79 15.62 40.99 -11.44
N MET A 80 14.99 40.57 -10.34
CA MET A 80 13.56 40.35 -10.26
C MET A 80 12.79 41.66 -10.10
N SER A 81 11.71 41.83 -10.87
CA SER A 81 10.77 42.91 -10.59
C SER A 81 9.89 42.55 -9.38
N PRO A 82 9.31 43.54 -8.66
CA PRO A 82 8.42 43.26 -7.53
C PRO A 82 7.26 42.31 -7.86
N ASP A 83 6.77 42.35 -9.10
CA ASP A 83 5.64 41.53 -9.56
C ASP A 83 6.04 40.09 -9.89
N GLN A 84 7.34 39.79 -9.98
CA GLN A 84 7.87 38.44 -10.27
C GLN A 84 8.24 37.65 -9.01
N GLY A 85 8.11 38.26 -7.82
CA GLY A 85 8.48 37.65 -6.54
C GLY A 85 7.76 36.34 -6.22
N PHE A 86 6.60 36.09 -6.83
CA PHE A 86 5.86 34.83 -6.69
C PHE A 86 6.68 33.61 -7.16
N VAL A 87 7.59 33.78 -8.14
CA VAL A 87 8.47 32.71 -8.64
C VAL A 87 9.40 32.22 -7.54
N LEU A 88 9.89 33.11 -6.68
CA LEU A 88 10.72 32.74 -5.53
C LEU A 88 9.91 31.96 -4.51
N ILE A 89 8.71 32.44 -4.16
CA ILE A 89 7.86 31.74 -3.21
C ILE A 89 7.51 30.34 -3.73
N ASN A 90 7.10 30.24 -5.00
CA ASN A 90 6.77 28.96 -5.62
C ASN A 90 7.96 27.97 -5.54
N ARG A 91 9.17 28.40 -5.91
CA ARG A 91 10.35 27.52 -5.90
C ARG A 91 10.77 27.09 -4.50
N TYR A 92 10.79 28.00 -3.54
CA TYR A 92 11.33 27.74 -2.21
C TYR A 92 10.29 27.13 -1.27
N ALA A 93 9.01 27.49 -1.37
CA ALA A 93 7.94 26.84 -0.62
C ALA A 93 7.82 25.36 -0.98
N GLN A 94 7.97 24.99 -2.27
CA GLN A 94 7.94 23.58 -2.68
C GLN A 94 9.05 22.71 -2.08
N ARG A 95 10.14 23.31 -1.60
CA ARG A 95 11.24 22.59 -0.92
C ARG A 95 11.05 22.51 0.59
N TYR A 96 10.01 23.15 1.11
CA TYR A 96 9.70 23.16 2.53
C TYR A 96 8.71 22.03 2.87
N ASN A 97 9.24 20.93 3.40
CA ASN A 97 8.48 19.70 3.65
C ASN A 97 7.18 19.88 4.45
N PRO A 98 7.13 20.70 5.52
CA PRO A 98 5.87 20.97 6.23
C PRO A 98 4.79 21.55 5.32
N PHE A 99 5.14 22.48 4.44
CA PHE A 99 4.21 23.06 3.47
C PHE A 99 3.77 22.05 2.41
N MET A 100 4.68 21.25 1.86
CA MET A 100 4.30 20.20 0.90
C MET A 100 3.40 19.13 1.51
N THR A 101 3.60 18.81 2.78
CA THR A 101 2.73 17.89 3.52
C THR A 101 1.34 18.49 3.72
N PHE A 102 1.26 19.78 4.04
CA PHE A 102 -0.01 20.50 4.09
C PHE A 102 -0.75 20.43 2.74
N LEU A 103 -0.07 20.73 1.64
CA LEU A 103 -0.64 20.63 0.28
C LEU A 103 -1.14 19.22 -0.04
N SER A 104 -0.41 18.17 0.37
CA SER A 104 -0.84 16.77 0.19
C SER A 104 -2.15 16.45 0.93
N PHE A 105 -2.39 17.05 2.11
CA PHE A 105 -3.66 16.87 2.82
C PHE A 105 -4.80 17.64 2.17
N ILE A 106 -4.55 18.87 1.69
CA ILE A 106 -5.54 19.62 0.91
C ILE A 106 -5.90 18.85 -0.38
N HIS A 107 -4.91 18.27 -1.07
CA HIS A 107 -5.16 17.40 -2.23
C HIS A 107 -6.12 16.25 -1.93
N LYS A 108 -5.99 15.66 -0.74
CA LYS A 108 -6.82 14.56 -0.25
C LYS A 108 -8.14 15.04 0.36
N GLU A 109 -8.53 16.29 0.09
CA GLU A 109 -9.78 16.91 0.54
C GLU A 109 -9.93 17.02 2.07
N TYR A 110 -8.81 17.09 2.81
CA TYR A 110 -8.85 17.36 4.24
C TYR A 110 -9.13 18.84 4.49
N GLU A 111 -9.97 19.12 5.49
CA GLU A 111 -10.19 20.48 5.99
C GLU A 111 -8.87 21.18 6.39
N PRO A 112 -8.66 22.47 6.04
CA PRO A 112 -7.40 23.18 6.28
C PRO A 112 -6.92 23.18 7.73
N ASP A 113 -7.83 23.28 8.71
CA ASP A 113 -7.47 23.22 10.12
C ASP A 113 -6.95 21.83 10.52
N ARG A 114 -7.53 20.76 9.95
CA ARG A 114 -7.10 19.38 10.19
C ARG A 114 -5.75 19.10 9.52
N ALA A 115 -5.54 19.62 8.31
CA ALA A 115 -4.25 19.56 7.63
C ALA A 115 -3.15 20.26 8.45
N ALA A 116 -3.42 21.48 8.94
CA ALA A 116 -2.48 22.24 9.76
C ALA A 116 -2.20 21.57 11.12
N GLN A 117 -3.21 21.01 11.78
CA GLN A 117 -3.03 20.24 13.02
C GLN A 117 -2.17 19.00 12.80
N THR A 118 -2.36 18.30 11.67
CA THR A 118 -1.56 17.12 11.33
C THR A 118 -0.11 17.49 11.07
N VAL A 119 0.14 18.54 10.29
CA VAL A 119 1.51 19.04 10.05
C VAL A 119 2.18 19.48 11.34
N LYS A 120 1.47 20.21 12.21
CA LYS A 120 1.98 20.59 13.53
C LYS A 120 2.51 19.38 14.30
N THR A 121 1.71 18.31 14.36
CA THR A 121 2.05 17.09 15.09
C THR A 121 3.20 16.32 14.43
N VAL A 122 3.19 16.18 13.10
CA VAL A 122 4.19 15.40 12.36
C VAL A 122 5.57 16.05 12.41
N TYR A 123 5.63 17.38 12.36
CA TYR A 123 6.87 18.15 12.32
C TYR A 123 7.23 18.81 13.66
N ASP A 124 6.50 18.46 14.74
CA ASP A 124 6.68 19.00 16.10
C ASP A 124 6.82 20.54 16.14
N MET A 125 5.94 21.24 15.42
CA MET A 125 6.04 22.69 15.28
C MET A 125 5.54 23.41 16.53
N ASP A 126 6.41 24.18 17.18
CA ASP A 126 6.09 24.99 18.38
C ASP A 126 5.36 26.30 18.02
N THR A 127 4.14 26.16 17.49
CA THR A 127 3.26 27.28 17.15
C THR A 127 1.79 26.86 17.16
N SER A 128 0.86 27.80 16.93
CA SER A 128 -0.57 27.45 16.87
C SER A 128 -0.97 26.91 15.50
N VAL A 129 -1.99 26.05 15.47
CA VAL A 129 -2.59 25.52 14.23
C VAL A 129 -3.04 26.65 13.31
N ASP A 130 -3.64 27.70 13.88
CA ASP A 130 -4.06 28.91 13.15
C ASP A 130 -2.91 29.61 12.43
N VAL A 131 -1.73 29.65 13.06
CA VAL A 131 -0.54 30.28 12.47
C VAL A 131 -0.03 29.45 11.29
N ILE A 132 0.05 28.12 11.44
CA ILE A 132 0.44 27.19 10.37
C ILE A 132 -0.52 27.30 9.20
N ARG A 133 -1.83 27.17 9.45
CA ARG A 133 -2.85 27.26 8.41
C ARG A 133 -2.73 28.57 7.65
N LYS A 134 -2.72 29.71 8.35
CA LYS A 134 -2.61 31.02 7.70
C LYS A 134 -1.33 31.17 6.89
N GLN A 135 -0.19 30.76 7.45
CA GLN A 135 1.10 30.89 6.77
C GLN A 135 1.15 30.02 5.51
N PHE A 136 0.67 28.78 5.57
CA PHE A 136 0.68 27.88 4.42
C PHE A 136 -0.36 28.26 3.38
N SER A 137 -1.53 28.76 3.77
CA SER A 137 -2.47 29.37 2.81
C SER A 137 -1.85 30.59 2.11
N TYR A 138 -1.09 31.44 2.81
CA TYR A 138 -0.39 32.57 2.20
C TYR A 138 0.68 32.12 1.21
N LEU A 139 1.49 31.12 1.58
CA LEU A 139 2.52 30.57 0.69
C LEU A 139 1.89 29.91 -0.53
N GLY A 140 0.84 29.10 -0.36
CA GLY A 140 0.18 28.40 -1.46
C GLY A 140 -0.50 29.33 -2.44
N LYS A 141 -1.21 30.36 -1.98
CA LYS A 141 -1.81 31.38 -2.86
C LYS A 141 -0.75 32.17 -3.61
N ALA A 142 0.33 32.57 -2.94
CA ALA A 142 1.40 33.31 -3.60
C ALA A 142 2.28 32.44 -4.50
N ALA A 143 2.31 31.14 -4.27
CA ALA A 143 2.97 30.18 -5.15
C ALA A 143 2.10 29.74 -6.33
N ASP A 144 0.84 30.20 -6.42
CA ASP A 144 -0.14 29.69 -7.38
C ASP A 144 -0.34 28.17 -7.28
N LEU A 145 -0.28 27.64 -6.05
CA LEU A 145 -0.50 26.23 -5.71
C LEU A 145 -1.84 26.00 -5.01
N LEU A 146 -2.44 27.06 -4.46
CA LEU A 146 -3.74 27.02 -3.78
C LEU A 146 -4.66 28.11 -4.29
N ASP A 147 -5.92 27.75 -4.53
CA ASP A 147 -7.04 28.66 -4.71
C ASP A 147 -7.97 28.61 -3.49
N ASP A 148 -8.73 29.69 -3.26
CA ASP A 148 -9.69 29.82 -2.16
C ASP A 148 -11.00 30.48 -2.65
N SER A 149 -11.27 30.37 -3.96
CA SER A 149 -12.50 30.87 -4.58
C SER A 149 -13.74 30.06 -4.16
N ASP A 150 -13.57 28.74 -3.94
CA ASP A 150 -14.60 27.80 -3.50
C ASP A 150 -14.04 26.83 -2.45
N GLY A 151 -13.50 27.40 -1.36
CA GLY A 151 -12.73 26.67 -0.37
C GLY A 151 -11.27 26.42 -0.81
N LEU A 152 -10.41 26.09 0.15
CA LEU A 152 -8.98 25.95 -0.10
C LEU A 152 -8.69 24.66 -0.88
N SER A 153 -8.31 24.78 -2.15
CA SER A 153 -8.06 23.65 -3.06
C SER A 153 -6.75 23.82 -3.83
N LEU A 154 -6.21 22.74 -4.39
CA LEU A 154 -5.01 22.79 -5.24
C LEU A 154 -5.36 23.33 -6.64
N THR A 155 -4.49 24.18 -7.19
CA THR A 155 -4.56 24.64 -8.58
C THR A 155 -3.90 23.68 -9.57
N ILE A 156 -3.12 22.72 -9.08
CA ILE A 156 -2.38 21.74 -9.88
C ILE A 156 -3.11 20.40 -9.92
N GLU A 157 -3.11 19.76 -11.09
CA GLU A 157 -3.56 18.37 -11.21
C GLU A 157 -2.49 17.43 -10.64
N VAL A 158 -2.91 16.52 -9.77
CA VAL A 158 -2.09 15.44 -9.23
C VAL A 158 -2.83 14.15 -9.53
N ASP A 159 -2.16 13.21 -10.20
CA ASP A 159 -2.73 11.91 -10.52
C ASP A 159 -3.12 11.18 -9.22
N SER A 160 -4.41 10.92 -9.07
CA SER A 160 -4.94 10.08 -7.99
C SER A 160 -5.02 8.64 -8.47
N VAL A 161 -5.01 7.69 -7.52
CA VAL A 161 -5.33 6.30 -7.85
C VAL A 161 -6.76 6.28 -8.42
N PRO A 162 -6.98 5.75 -9.64
CA PRO A 162 -8.31 5.73 -10.23
C PRO A 162 -9.29 5.00 -9.31
N THR A 163 -10.48 5.57 -9.11
CA THR A 163 -11.54 4.95 -8.30
C THR A 163 -11.83 3.52 -8.75
N SER A 164 -11.79 3.27 -10.06
CA SER A 164 -11.98 1.94 -10.65
C SER A 164 -10.97 0.91 -10.14
N TYR A 165 -9.71 1.30 -9.92
CA TYR A 165 -8.69 0.39 -9.37
C TYR A 165 -9.01 -0.03 -7.93
N VAL A 166 -9.52 0.90 -7.11
CA VAL A 166 -9.94 0.60 -5.74
C VAL A 166 -11.17 -0.30 -5.72
N GLU A 167 -12.12 -0.08 -6.64
CA GLU A 167 -13.32 -0.91 -6.80
C GLU A 167 -12.97 -2.33 -7.29
N ASP A 168 -12.05 -2.46 -8.25
CA ASP A 168 -11.56 -3.75 -8.74
C ASP A 168 -10.87 -4.53 -7.61
N LEU A 169 -10.01 -3.85 -6.84
CA LEU A 169 -9.34 -4.44 -5.67
C LEU A 169 -10.37 -4.89 -4.61
N GLN A 170 -11.38 -4.07 -4.32
CA GLN A 170 -12.43 -4.42 -3.37
C GLN A 170 -13.22 -5.65 -3.84
N THR A 171 -13.50 -5.74 -5.15
CA THR A 171 -14.22 -6.87 -5.75
C THR A 171 -13.40 -8.15 -5.68
N ALA A 172 -12.10 -8.07 -5.97
CA ALA A 172 -11.17 -9.20 -5.83
C ALA A 172 -11.13 -9.71 -4.37
N LEU A 173 -10.93 -8.81 -3.40
CA LEU A 173 -10.89 -9.14 -1.97
C LEU A 173 -12.21 -9.77 -1.47
N GLN A 174 -13.36 -9.28 -1.94
CA GLN A 174 -14.66 -9.89 -1.61
C GLN A 174 -14.81 -11.29 -2.22
N SER A 175 -14.28 -11.51 -3.42
CA SER A 175 -14.31 -12.80 -4.10
C SER A 175 -13.43 -13.81 -3.38
N GLU A 176 -12.24 -13.41 -2.96
CA GLU A 176 -11.34 -14.18 -2.10
C GLU A 176 -11.99 -14.55 -0.76
N ALA A 177 -12.59 -13.58 -0.07
CA ALA A 177 -13.25 -13.82 1.21
C ALA A 177 -14.43 -14.81 1.08
N LYS A 178 -15.23 -14.69 0.01
CA LYS A 178 -16.32 -15.63 -0.28
C LYS A 178 -15.79 -17.04 -0.56
N ALA A 179 -14.73 -17.17 -1.36
CA ALA A 179 -14.09 -18.45 -1.64
C ALA A 179 -13.54 -19.10 -0.36
N ARG A 180 -12.85 -18.33 0.50
CA ARG A 180 -12.33 -18.82 1.78
C ARG A 180 -13.45 -19.29 2.72
N LEU A 181 -14.52 -18.52 2.86
CA LEU A 181 -15.67 -18.93 3.68
C LEU A 181 -16.32 -20.22 3.15
N TYR A 182 -16.45 -20.36 1.83
CA TYR A 182 -16.97 -21.59 1.22
C TYR A 182 -16.09 -22.80 1.53
N ILE A 183 -14.76 -22.65 1.43
CA ILE A 183 -13.80 -23.72 1.77
C ILE A 183 -13.92 -24.10 3.24
N VAL A 184 -14.02 -23.12 4.14
CA VAL A 184 -14.20 -23.36 5.58
C VAL A 184 -15.49 -24.13 5.85
N GLU A 185 -16.60 -23.75 5.22
CA GLU A 185 -17.88 -24.47 5.37
C GLU A 185 -17.78 -25.92 4.86
N LYS A 186 -17.11 -26.13 3.71
CA LYS A 186 -16.97 -27.45 3.10
C LYS A 186 -16.03 -28.37 3.86
N LEU A 187 -14.84 -27.91 4.24
CA LEU A 187 -13.87 -28.72 4.99
C LEU A 187 -14.29 -28.90 6.45
N GLY A 188 -14.86 -27.85 7.05
CA GLY A 188 -15.19 -27.77 8.47
C GLY A 188 -14.01 -27.35 9.35
N ASP A 189 -14.31 -26.73 10.48
CA ASP A 189 -13.35 -26.05 11.36
C ASP A 189 -12.14 -26.91 11.75
N ARG A 190 -12.35 -28.22 11.98
CA ARG A 190 -11.27 -29.13 12.39
C ARG A 190 -10.25 -29.38 11.29
N VAL A 191 -10.72 -29.53 10.06
CA VAL A 191 -9.85 -29.78 8.91
C VAL A 191 -9.10 -28.49 8.56
N VAL A 192 -9.78 -27.34 8.63
CA VAL A 192 -9.17 -26.01 8.41
C VAL A 192 -8.12 -25.70 9.47
N ALA A 193 -8.39 -26.00 10.75
CA ALA A 193 -7.43 -25.78 11.84
C ALA A 193 -6.22 -26.71 11.76
N TYR A 194 -6.34 -27.82 11.05
CA TYR A 194 -5.25 -28.77 10.82
C TYR A 194 -4.40 -28.38 9.61
N ALA A 195 -5.03 -27.98 8.51
CA ALA A 195 -4.36 -27.67 7.26
C ALA A 195 -3.47 -26.43 7.37
N ASP A 196 -2.33 -26.45 6.66
CA ASP A 196 -1.52 -25.26 6.46
C ASP A 196 -2.22 -24.24 5.53
N ASP A 197 -1.84 -22.96 5.65
CA ASP A 197 -2.44 -21.87 4.87
C ASP A 197 -2.22 -22.04 3.35
N GLU A 198 -1.07 -22.58 2.91
CA GLU A 198 -0.76 -22.77 1.48
C GLU A 198 -1.73 -23.79 0.85
N SER A 199 -2.04 -24.87 1.55
CA SER A 199 -3.04 -25.87 1.12
C SER A 199 -4.44 -25.28 0.98
N ILE A 200 -4.83 -24.38 1.89
CA ILE A 200 -6.12 -23.66 1.81
C ILE A 200 -6.12 -22.65 0.66
N GLU A 201 -5.02 -21.93 0.46
CA GLU A 201 -4.84 -21.00 -0.66
C GLU A 201 -4.97 -21.72 -2.01
N LYS A 202 -4.47 -22.96 -2.14
CA LYS A 202 -4.64 -23.75 -3.37
C LYS A 202 -6.11 -24.03 -3.69
N PHE A 203 -6.95 -24.33 -2.71
CA PHE A 203 -8.39 -24.44 -2.94
C PHE A 203 -9.04 -23.10 -3.31
N GLN A 204 -8.55 -22.00 -2.72
CA GLN A 204 -9.05 -20.65 -3.00
C GLN A 204 -8.71 -20.22 -4.44
N GLU A 205 -7.45 -20.38 -4.85
CA GLU A 205 -7.00 -20.15 -6.23
C GLU A 205 -7.84 -20.97 -7.22
N ALA A 206 -8.11 -22.24 -6.90
CA ALA A 206 -8.94 -23.09 -7.75
C ALA A 206 -10.37 -22.51 -7.91
N LEU A 207 -11.02 -22.09 -6.83
CA LEU A 207 -12.36 -21.48 -6.88
C LEU A 207 -12.41 -20.11 -7.59
N LEU A 208 -11.31 -19.36 -7.57
CA LEU A 208 -11.24 -18.07 -8.26
C LEU A 208 -11.00 -18.22 -9.77
N THR A 209 -10.32 -19.30 -10.19
CA THR A 209 -9.85 -19.46 -11.57
C THR A 209 -10.62 -20.51 -12.38
N TYR A 210 -11.51 -21.30 -11.77
CA TYR A 210 -12.17 -22.45 -12.42
C TYR A 210 -12.89 -22.16 -13.75
N ARG A 211 -13.35 -20.92 -13.96
CA ARG A 211 -14.01 -20.49 -15.22
C ARG A 211 -13.02 -20.02 -16.28
N GLU A 212 -11.95 -19.36 -15.87
CA GLU A 212 -10.99 -18.70 -16.77
C GLU A 212 -9.85 -19.65 -17.15
N SER A 213 -9.42 -20.49 -16.20
CA SER A 213 -8.38 -21.50 -16.37
C SER A 213 -8.79 -22.81 -15.66
N PRO A 214 -9.77 -23.53 -16.21
CA PRO A 214 -10.32 -24.76 -15.61
C PRO A 214 -9.28 -25.87 -15.39
N ASP A 215 -8.28 -25.94 -16.26
CA ASP A 215 -7.12 -26.83 -16.19
C ASP A 215 -6.24 -26.56 -14.96
N ASN A 216 -5.84 -25.30 -14.75
CA ASN A 216 -5.04 -24.89 -13.59
C ASN A 216 -5.83 -25.01 -12.28
N ALA A 217 -7.14 -24.72 -12.33
CA ALA A 217 -8.00 -24.86 -11.16
C ALA A 217 -8.06 -26.31 -10.67
N ILE A 218 -8.13 -27.29 -11.57
CA ILE A 218 -8.03 -28.71 -11.20
C ILE A 218 -6.68 -29.00 -10.54
N VAL A 219 -5.57 -28.54 -11.13
CA VAL A 219 -4.22 -28.78 -10.57
C VAL A 219 -4.14 -28.23 -9.15
N ASN A 220 -4.56 -26.98 -8.94
CA ASN A 220 -4.53 -26.35 -7.62
C ASN A 220 -5.39 -27.10 -6.60
N ALA A 221 -6.62 -27.50 -6.96
CA ALA A 221 -7.48 -28.27 -6.05
C ALA A 221 -6.86 -29.61 -5.63
N VAL A 222 -6.24 -30.32 -6.58
CA VAL A 222 -5.60 -31.61 -6.29
C VAL A 222 -4.33 -31.42 -5.48
N VAL A 223 -3.56 -30.35 -5.71
CA VAL A 223 -2.37 -30.02 -4.89
C VAL A 223 -2.77 -29.71 -3.45
N GLY A 224 -3.80 -28.88 -3.23
CA GLY A 224 -4.29 -28.59 -1.87
C GLY A 224 -4.73 -29.85 -1.12
N ALA A 225 -5.45 -30.76 -1.80
CA ALA A 225 -5.83 -32.05 -1.22
C ALA A 225 -4.62 -32.96 -0.97
N GLU A 226 -3.65 -32.98 -1.88
CA GLU A 226 -2.44 -33.80 -1.77
C GLU A 226 -1.57 -33.37 -0.60
N ASN A 227 -1.37 -32.07 -0.40
CA ASN A 227 -0.58 -31.53 0.70
C ASN A 227 -1.15 -31.96 2.06
N ILE A 228 -2.45 -31.72 2.29
CA ILE A 228 -3.12 -32.15 3.54
C ILE A 228 -3.08 -33.67 3.70
N THR A 229 -3.25 -34.43 2.61
CA THR A 229 -3.11 -35.91 2.64
C THR A 229 -1.71 -36.32 3.09
N ARG A 230 -0.68 -35.63 2.60
CA ARG A 230 0.72 -35.92 2.90
C ARG A 230 1.07 -35.62 4.33
N GLU A 231 0.60 -34.48 4.85
CA GLU A 231 0.73 -34.16 6.27
C GLU A 231 0.06 -35.22 7.15
N LEU A 232 -1.17 -35.63 6.82
CA LEU A 232 -1.87 -36.68 7.57
C LEU A 232 -1.11 -38.01 7.55
N ALA A 233 -0.53 -38.38 6.42
CA ALA A 233 0.26 -39.60 6.29
C ALA A 233 1.54 -39.53 7.13
N VAL A 234 2.24 -38.39 7.13
CA VAL A 234 3.47 -38.19 7.92
C VAL A 234 3.18 -38.19 9.42
N ASP A 235 2.07 -37.57 9.85
CA ASP A 235 1.72 -37.44 11.26
C ASP A 235 1.19 -38.74 11.86
N GLU A 236 0.36 -39.48 11.12
CA GLU A 236 -0.43 -40.61 11.65
C GLU A 236 -0.02 -41.98 11.06
N GLY A 237 0.82 -41.98 10.03
CA GLY A 237 1.27 -43.21 9.37
C GLY A 237 2.38 -43.95 10.11
N ASP A 238 2.81 -45.07 9.51
CA ASP A 238 3.90 -45.87 10.05
C ASP A 238 5.22 -45.09 9.97
N LYS A 239 5.93 -44.99 11.11
CA LYS A 239 7.21 -44.25 11.23
C LYS A 239 8.34 -44.84 10.37
N THR A 240 8.17 -46.05 9.86
CA THR A 240 9.14 -46.71 8.99
C THR A 240 8.85 -46.49 7.51
N THR A 241 7.66 -45.98 7.17
CA THR A 241 7.26 -45.64 5.80
C THR A 241 7.61 -44.19 5.50
N ASP A 242 8.39 -43.95 4.45
CA ASP A 242 8.71 -42.60 3.99
C ASP A 242 7.67 -42.09 2.98
N TYR A 243 6.60 -41.48 3.50
CA TYR A 243 5.53 -40.90 2.68
C TYR A 243 5.96 -39.68 1.84
N SER A 244 7.13 -39.08 2.11
CA SER A 244 7.61 -37.92 1.35
C SER A 244 7.97 -38.27 -0.10
N ASN A 245 8.38 -39.51 -0.36
CA ASN A 245 8.77 -39.98 -1.69
C ASN A 245 7.60 -40.35 -2.62
N ALA A 246 6.34 -40.17 -2.18
CA ALA A 246 5.18 -40.48 -3.00
C ALA A 246 5.03 -39.49 -4.18
N ASN A 247 5.01 -40.02 -5.41
CA ASN A 247 4.86 -39.27 -6.66
C ASN A 247 3.38 -38.94 -6.94
N GLY A 248 2.79 -38.06 -6.14
CA GLY A 248 1.42 -37.59 -6.29
C GLY A 248 0.40 -38.31 -5.39
N ILE A 249 -0.80 -37.72 -5.31
CA ILE A 249 -1.89 -38.13 -4.41
C ILE A 249 -2.27 -39.62 -4.51
N GLY A 250 -2.28 -40.19 -5.72
CA GLY A 250 -2.61 -41.61 -5.92
C GLY A 250 -1.53 -42.55 -5.38
N SER A 251 -0.25 -42.25 -5.61
CA SER A 251 0.86 -43.03 -5.05
C SER A 251 0.84 -42.97 -3.53
N LEU A 252 0.59 -41.79 -2.98
CA LEU A 252 0.51 -41.55 -1.54
C LEU A 252 -0.62 -42.36 -0.89
N ALA A 253 -1.82 -42.33 -1.46
CA ALA A 253 -2.95 -43.09 -0.95
C ALA A 253 -2.73 -44.61 -1.02
N ASN A 254 -2.00 -45.12 -2.02
CA ASN A 254 -1.64 -46.54 -2.08
C ASN A 254 -0.72 -46.94 -0.91
N MET A 255 0.26 -46.10 -0.56
CA MET A 255 1.14 -46.32 0.60
C MET A 255 0.32 -46.33 1.89
N MET A 256 -0.48 -45.29 2.11
CA MET A 256 -1.37 -45.19 3.29
C MET A 256 -2.33 -46.39 3.40
N ARG A 257 -2.81 -46.93 2.27
CA ARG A 257 -3.66 -48.12 2.26
C ARG A 257 -2.90 -49.39 2.63
N GLY A 258 -1.67 -49.53 2.16
CA GLY A 258 -0.78 -50.65 2.50
C GLY A 258 -0.55 -50.75 4.01
N ASP A 259 -0.43 -49.60 4.66
CA ASP A 259 -0.21 -49.49 6.11
C ASP A 259 -1.53 -49.54 6.92
N GLY A 260 -2.67 -49.69 6.24
CA GLY A 260 -3.99 -49.76 6.88
C GLY A 260 -4.54 -48.44 7.40
N LEU A 261 -3.87 -47.31 7.15
CA LEU A 261 -4.24 -45.97 7.62
C LEU A 261 -5.56 -45.47 7.02
N ILE A 262 -5.87 -45.89 5.79
CA ILE A 262 -7.09 -45.46 5.08
C ILE A 262 -7.90 -46.64 4.54
N LEU A 263 -9.21 -46.42 4.35
CA LEU A 263 -10.10 -47.40 3.74
C LEU A 263 -10.06 -47.35 2.22
N LYS A 264 -10.63 -48.38 1.59
CA LYS A 264 -10.70 -48.50 0.13
C LYS A 264 -11.43 -47.32 -0.54
N ARG A 265 -12.37 -46.67 0.16
CA ARG A 265 -13.11 -45.52 -0.37
C ARG A 265 -12.23 -44.29 -0.55
N GLN A 266 -11.37 -43.98 0.43
CA GLN A 266 -10.40 -42.89 0.33
C GLN A 266 -9.39 -43.16 -0.77
N LEU A 267 -8.90 -44.41 -0.91
CA LEU A 267 -8.04 -44.78 -2.05
C LEU A 267 -8.71 -44.50 -3.40
N HIS A 268 -9.99 -44.81 -3.56
CA HIS A 268 -10.72 -44.50 -4.80
C HIS A 268 -10.85 -43.00 -5.03
N GLY A 269 -11.10 -42.21 -3.98
CA GLY A 269 -11.12 -40.74 -4.07
C GLY A 269 -9.79 -40.18 -4.53
N ALA A 270 -8.68 -40.62 -3.94
CA ALA A 270 -7.33 -40.20 -4.33
C ALA A 270 -7.01 -40.55 -5.79
N ASN A 271 -7.36 -41.77 -6.23
CA ASN A 271 -7.13 -42.19 -7.61
C ASN A 271 -7.97 -41.39 -8.61
N TYR A 272 -9.21 -41.04 -8.26
CA TYR A 272 -10.04 -40.15 -9.07
C TYR A 272 -9.38 -38.77 -9.22
N LEU A 273 -8.96 -38.15 -8.11
CA LEU A 273 -8.29 -36.84 -8.14
C LEU A 273 -6.98 -36.89 -8.95
N GLY A 274 -6.19 -37.94 -8.77
CA GLY A 274 -4.96 -38.15 -9.54
C GLY A 274 -5.22 -38.26 -11.04
N ALA A 275 -6.25 -38.99 -11.45
CA ALA A 275 -6.63 -39.11 -12.86
C ALA A 275 -7.12 -37.79 -13.45
N MET A 276 -7.96 -37.05 -12.70
CA MET A 276 -8.49 -35.76 -13.16
C MET A 276 -7.42 -34.66 -13.25
N ARG A 277 -6.31 -34.76 -12.51
CA ARG A 277 -5.17 -33.82 -12.61
C ARG A 277 -4.44 -33.91 -13.94
N ILE A 278 -4.47 -35.05 -14.62
CA ILE A 278 -3.69 -35.31 -15.84
C ILE A 278 -3.95 -34.27 -16.94
N PRO A 279 -5.22 -33.95 -17.30
CA PRO A 279 -5.55 -32.86 -18.21
C PRO A 279 -4.82 -31.54 -17.91
N GLY A 280 -4.81 -31.10 -16.65
CA GLY A 280 -4.19 -29.83 -16.27
C GLY A 280 -2.67 -29.86 -16.10
N ALA A 281 -2.09 -31.02 -15.77
CA ALA A 281 -0.65 -31.12 -15.54
C ALA A 281 0.17 -31.49 -16.79
N HIS A 282 -0.42 -32.26 -17.72
CA HIS A 282 0.30 -32.81 -18.88
C HIS A 282 -0.25 -32.32 -20.23
N GLY A 283 -1.43 -31.71 -20.25
CA GLY A 283 -2.01 -31.01 -21.41
C GLY A 283 -2.48 -31.90 -22.56
N LYS A 284 -1.97 -33.13 -22.71
CA LYS A 284 -2.32 -34.05 -23.82
C LYS A 284 -2.70 -35.44 -23.33
N GLU A 285 -3.64 -36.08 -24.03
CA GLU A 285 -3.95 -37.50 -23.86
C GLU A 285 -2.82 -38.36 -24.44
N SER A 286 -2.35 -39.33 -23.67
CA SER A 286 -1.27 -40.25 -24.03
C SER A 286 -1.61 -41.18 -25.20
N GLU A 287 -2.87 -41.57 -25.35
CA GLU A 287 -3.32 -42.50 -26.38
C GLU A 287 -3.58 -41.79 -27.72
N THR A 288 -4.18 -40.60 -27.69
CA THR A 288 -4.58 -39.86 -28.91
C THR A 288 -3.62 -38.73 -29.29
N LEU A 289 -2.77 -38.29 -28.35
CA LEU A 289 -1.89 -37.12 -28.46
C LEU A 289 -2.62 -35.78 -28.64
N GLU A 290 -3.94 -35.77 -28.47
CA GLU A 290 -4.78 -34.58 -28.53
C GLU A 290 -4.72 -33.80 -27.22
N THR A 291 -4.87 -32.47 -27.31
CA THR A 291 -4.92 -31.59 -26.15
C THR A 291 -6.26 -31.75 -25.43
N TRP A 292 -6.22 -31.90 -24.11
CA TRP A 292 -7.43 -31.92 -23.31
C TRP A 292 -8.16 -30.57 -23.34
N GLN A 293 -9.46 -30.62 -23.54
CA GLN A 293 -10.35 -29.47 -23.33
C GLN A 293 -11.09 -29.70 -22.02
N VAL A 294 -10.81 -28.85 -21.03
CA VAL A 294 -11.44 -28.93 -19.70
C VAL A 294 -12.51 -27.86 -19.63
N GLU A 295 -13.76 -28.28 -19.45
CA GLU A 295 -14.87 -27.36 -19.24
C GLU A 295 -14.92 -26.85 -17.78
N PRO A 296 -15.35 -25.60 -17.54
CA PRO A 296 -15.49 -25.04 -16.19
C PRO A 296 -16.36 -25.86 -15.23
N GLU A 297 -17.39 -26.54 -15.72
CA GLU A 297 -18.25 -27.38 -14.90
C GLU A 297 -17.47 -28.59 -14.35
N VAL A 298 -16.60 -29.18 -15.18
CA VAL A 298 -15.74 -30.30 -14.78
C VAL A 298 -14.72 -29.86 -13.74
N SER A 299 -14.10 -28.69 -13.91
CA SER A 299 -13.14 -28.17 -12.93
C SER A 299 -13.80 -27.92 -11.57
N LEU A 300 -15.02 -27.37 -11.55
CA LEU A 300 -15.80 -27.19 -10.33
C LEU A 300 -16.12 -28.53 -9.65
N GLU A 301 -16.55 -29.54 -10.39
CA GLU A 301 -16.83 -30.89 -9.84
C GLU A 301 -15.58 -31.50 -9.18
N VAL A 302 -14.41 -31.32 -9.78
CA VAL A 302 -13.15 -31.81 -9.21
C VAL A 302 -12.77 -31.04 -7.95
N ILE A 303 -12.94 -29.72 -7.92
CA ILE A 303 -12.72 -28.90 -6.70
C ILE A 303 -13.59 -29.41 -5.55
N LEU A 304 -14.88 -29.60 -5.80
CA LEU A 304 -15.81 -30.09 -4.78
C LEU A 304 -15.46 -31.50 -4.32
N SER A 305 -15.03 -32.36 -5.24
CA SER A 305 -14.58 -33.72 -4.93
C SER A 305 -13.31 -33.71 -4.09
N ALA A 306 -12.36 -32.80 -4.36
CA ALA A 306 -11.13 -32.65 -3.61
C ALA A 306 -11.39 -32.18 -2.17
N LEU A 307 -12.31 -31.23 -1.98
CA LEU A 307 -12.75 -30.78 -0.65
C LEU A 307 -13.42 -31.92 0.13
N SER A 308 -14.35 -32.65 -0.49
CA SER A 308 -15.04 -33.79 0.15
C SER A 308 -14.08 -34.93 0.48
N TYR A 309 -13.15 -35.25 -0.42
CA TYR A 309 -12.11 -36.24 -0.18
C TYR A 309 -11.22 -35.85 1.01
N THR A 310 -10.73 -34.60 1.05
CA THR A 310 -9.87 -34.09 2.12
C THR A 310 -10.57 -34.20 3.48
N ARG A 311 -11.84 -33.77 3.53
CA ARG A 311 -12.67 -33.90 4.72
C ARG A 311 -12.84 -35.37 5.14
N SER A 312 -13.24 -36.22 4.19
CA SER A 312 -13.45 -37.65 4.42
C SER A 312 -12.20 -38.33 4.98
N LEU A 313 -11.03 -38.00 4.41
CA LEU A 313 -9.73 -38.53 4.81
C LEU A 313 -9.38 -38.13 6.24
N TYR A 314 -9.50 -36.84 6.57
CA TYR A 314 -9.21 -36.33 7.91
C TYR A 314 -10.06 -37.05 8.97
N PHE A 315 -11.38 -37.14 8.77
CA PHE A 315 -12.28 -37.81 9.72
C PHE A 315 -12.03 -39.32 9.80
N CYS A 316 -11.65 -39.95 8.69
CA CYS A 316 -11.30 -41.37 8.66
C CYS A 316 -10.08 -41.64 9.56
N ILE A 317 -9.05 -40.78 9.50
CA ILE A 317 -7.77 -41.00 10.19
C ILE A 317 -7.82 -40.51 11.64
N LYS A 318 -8.24 -39.25 11.87
CA LYS A 318 -8.13 -38.60 13.18
C LYS A 318 -9.30 -38.93 14.12
N GLU A 319 -10.43 -39.42 13.59
CA GLU A 319 -11.64 -39.64 14.38
C GLU A 319 -12.27 -41.03 14.21
N ASP A 320 -11.67 -41.92 13.42
CA ASP A 320 -12.24 -43.23 13.06
C ASP A 320 -13.68 -43.14 12.52
N ARG A 321 -14.00 -42.02 11.86
CA ARG A 321 -15.34 -41.70 11.35
C ARG A 321 -15.39 -41.77 9.83
N GLN A 322 -16.34 -42.54 9.31
CA GLN A 322 -16.59 -42.64 7.88
C GLN A 322 -17.58 -41.55 7.46
N VAL A 323 -17.04 -40.44 6.94
CA VAL A 323 -17.80 -39.31 6.39
C VAL A 323 -17.58 -39.26 4.89
N LEU A 324 -18.65 -39.05 4.11
CA LEU A 324 -18.63 -38.80 2.67
C LEU A 324 -19.40 -37.52 2.37
#